data_AF-A0AAU8K6K0-F1
#
_entry.id   AF-A0AAU8K6K0-F1
#
_cell.length_a   1.000
_cell.length_b   1.000
_cell.length_c   1.000
_cell.angle_alpha   90.00
_cell.angle_beta   90.00
_cell.angle_gamma   90.00
#
_symmetry.space_group_name_H-M   'P 1'
#
loop_
_entity.id
_entity.type
_entity.pdbx_description
1 polymer ?
#
loop_
_entity_poly.entity_id
_entity_poly.type
_entity_poly.pdbx_seq_one_letter_code
_entity_poly.pdbx_strand_id
1 'polypeptide(L)'
;MTKPRLTQDEHIELGAKLAGMREELVHCQTQLARAYPRSGPEARAHQLIKSAVDDLDKARSDMENQCFAEHPDTAATTDYYPHSEDRAAVVVPEARRAP
;
A
#
# COMPACT_ATOMS: atom_id res chain seq x y z
N MET A 1 -8.67 -29.81 2.14
CA MET A 1 -7.99 -29.12 3.26
C MET A 1 -8.19 -27.63 3.08
N THR A 2 -8.82 -26.96 4.03
CA THR A 2 -8.95 -25.50 4.04
C THR A 2 -7.64 -24.92 4.57
N LYS A 3 -7.06 -23.91 3.90
CA LYS A 3 -5.89 -23.21 4.43
C LYS A 3 -6.29 -22.46 5.70
N PRO A 4 -5.42 -22.36 6.72
CA PRO A 4 -5.68 -21.50 7.87
C PRO A 4 -5.87 -20.05 7.38
N ARG A 5 -6.82 -19.36 7.99
CA ARG A 5 -7.06 -17.92 7.78
C ARG A 5 -6.02 -17.11 8.57
N LEU A 6 -5.93 -15.81 8.29
CA LEU A 6 -5.04 -14.93 9.05
C LEU A 6 -5.60 -14.69 10.44
N THR A 7 -4.71 -14.53 11.42
CA THR A 7 -5.08 -13.99 12.73
C THR A 7 -5.32 -12.48 12.63
N GLN A 8 -5.96 -11.90 13.64
CA GLN A 8 -6.17 -10.46 13.75
C GLN A 8 -4.82 -9.68 13.69
N ASP A 9 -3.80 -10.17 14.39
CA ASP A 9 -2.47 -9.54 14.40
C ASP A 9 -1.82 -9.61 13.00
N GLU A 10 -1.98 -10.73 12.30
CA GLU A 10 -1.50 -10.88 10.91
C GLU A 10 -2.21 -9.93 9.94
N HIS A 11 -3.51 -9.64 10.15
CA HIS A 11 -4.24 -8.62 9.39
C HIS A 11 -3.66 -7.23 9.63
N ILE A 12 -3.41 -6.85 10.90
CA ILE A 12 -2.82 -5.56 11.27
C ILE A 12 -1.44 -5.40 10.64
N GLU A 13 -0.58 -6.41 10.76
CA GLU A 13 0.75 -6.38 10.14
C GLU A 13 0.68 -6.25 8.62
N LEU A 14 -0.23 -6.98 7.98
CA LEU A 14 -0.40 -6.93 6.53
C LEU A 14 -0.90 -5.55 6.10
N GLY A 15 -1.88 -4.99 6.79
CA GLY A 15 -2.40 -3.66 6.50
C GLY A 15 -1.36 -2.56 6.67
N ALA A 16 -0.53 -2.63 7.72
CA ALA A 16 0.62 -1.73 7.89
C ALA A 16 1.61 -1.80 6.72
N LYS A 17 1.92 -3.01 6.24
CA LYS A 17 2.79 -3.25 5.07
C LYS A 17 2.19 -2.68 3.79
N LEU A 18 0.91 -2.97 3.49
CA LEU A 18 0.24 -2.48 2.29
C LEU A 18 0.07 -0.95 2.31
N ALA A 19 -0.25 -0.36 3.46
CA ALA A 19 -0.36 1.08 3.62
C ALA A 19 0.99 1.79 3.40
N GLY A 20 2.08 1.22 3.91
CA GLY A 20 3.44 1.71 3.66
C GLY A 20 3.85 1.66 2.18
N MET A 21 3.57 0.54 1.50
CA MET A 21 3.83 0.41 0.06
C MET A 21 3.03 1.42 -0.76
N ARG A 22 1.75 1.65 -0.41
CA ARG A 22 0.91 2.65 -1.05
C ARG A 22 1.51 4.05 -0.93
N GLU A 23 1.94 4.42 0.27
CA GLU A 23 2.54 5.73 0.54
C GLU A 23 3.77 5.96 -0.34
N GLU A 24 4.66 4.98 -0.44
CA GLU A 24 5.84 5.07 -1.29
C GLU A 24 5.47 5.17 -2.78
N LEU A 25 4.48 4.39 -3.25
CA LEU A 25 4.02 4.48 -4.64
C LEU A 25 3.42 5.85 -4.97
N VAL A 26 2.65 6.45 -4.04
CA VAL A 26 2.12 7.81 -4.20
C VAL A 26 3.25 8.85 -4.22
N HIS A 27 4.29 8.65 -3.40
CA HIS A 27 5.48 9.48 -3.43
C HIS A 27 6.19 9.40 -4.79
N CYS A 28 6.44 8.19 -5.29
CA CYS A 28 7.01 7.94 -6.62
C CYS A 28 6.15 8.56 -7.73
N GLN A 29 4.81 8.39 -7.66
CA GLN A 29 3.88 8.97 -8.62
C GLN A 29 4.01 10.50 -8.68
N THR A 30 4.14 11.15 -7.52
CA THR A 30 4.32 12.59 -7.39
C THR A 30 5.67 13.03 -7.97
N GLN A 31 6.74 12.29 -7.72
CA GLN A 31 8.06 12.56 -8.31
C GLN A 31 8.00 12.49 -9.84
N LEU A 32 7.43 11.41 -10.40
CA LEU A 32 7.31 11.25 -11.85
C LEU A 32 6.43 12.34 -12.48
N ALA A 33 5.33 12.71 -11.83
CA ALA A 33 4.43 13.76 -12.31
C ALA A 33 5.04 15.16 -12.32
N ARG A 34 6.17 15.35 -11.62
CA ARG A 34 6.98 16.58 -11.62
C ARG A 34 8.13 16.50 -12.62
N ALA A 35 8.72 15.31 -12.82
CA ALA A 35 9.88 15.12 -13.67
C ALA A 35 9.55 14.93 -15.16
N TYR A 36 8.39 14.34 -15.48
CA TYR A 36 8.02 13.95 -16.84
C TYR A 36 6.63 14.47 -17.24
N PRO A 37 6.36 14.65 -18.55
CA PRO A 37 5.02 14.95 -19.04
C PRO A 37 4.00 13.88 -18.63
N ARG A 38 2.75 14.30 -18.38
CA ARG A 38 1.65 13.41 -17.96
C ARG A 38 0.96 12.69 -19.12
N SER A 39 1.38 12.95 -20.35
CA SER A 39 0.86 12.34 -21.58
C SER A 39 2.00 11.94 -22.53
N GLY A 40 1.72 11.00 -23.42
CA GLY A 40 2.70 10.49 -24.38
C GLY A 40 3.57 9.35 -23.82
N PRO A 41 4.61 8.93 -24.55
CA PRO A 41 5.42 7.75 -24.19
C PRO A 41 6.10 7.87 -22.81
N GLU A 42 6.55 9.07 -22.44
CA GLU A 42 7.23 9.33 -21.15
C GLU A 42 6.27 9.21 -19.94
N ALA A 43 4.97 9.34 -20.15
CA ALA A 43 3.96 9.21 -19.09
C ALA A 43 3.71 7.76 -18.66
N ARG A 44 4.21 6.78 -19.42
CA ARG A 44 3.91 5.36 -19.20
C ARG A 44 4.27 4.90 -17.79
N ALA A 45 5.42 5.32 -17.26
CA ALA A 45 5.83 4.96 -15.91
C ALA A 45 4.86 5.51 -14.85
N HIS A 46 4.47 6.79 -14.96
CA HIS A 46 3.49 7.41 -14.06
C HIS A 46 2.14 6.68 -14.11
N GLN A 47 1.67 6.31 -15.30
CA GLN A 47 0.40 5.58 -15.47
C GLN A 47 0.43 4.19 -14.83
N LEU A 48 1.54 3.47 -14.97
CA LEU A 48 1.70 2.14 -14.36
C LEU A 48 1.76 2.24 -12.83
N ILE A 49 2.48 3.21 -12.27
CA ILE A 49 2.50 3.43 -10.81
C ILE A 49 1.12 3.82 -10.31
N LYS A 50 0.39 4.67 -11.02
CA LYS A 50 -1.00 5.00 -10.67
C LYS A 50 -1.86 3.73 -10.62
N SER A 51 -1.79 2.88 -11.65
CA SER A 51 -2.52 1.60 -11.67
C SER A 51 -2.16 0.72 -10.48
N ALA A 52 -0.88 0.65 -10.11
CA ALA A 52 -0.43 -0.12 -8.96
C ALA A 52 -1.01 0.42 -7.64
N VAL A 53 -1.11 1.74 -7.47
CA VAL A 53 -1.80 2.35 -6.32
C VAL A 53 -3.27 1.96 -6.30
N ASP A 54 -3.97 2.07 -7.44
CA ASP A 54 -5.39 1.74 -7.55
C ASP A 54 -5.66 0.27 -7.23
N ASP A 55 -4.80 -0.65 -7.69
CA ASP A 55 -4.93 -2.08 -7.42
C ASP A 55 -4.58 -2.44 -5.97
N LEU A 56 -3.62 -1.73 -5.37
CA LEU A 56 -3.28 -1.90 -3.96
C LEU A 56 -4.40 -1.40 -3.05
N ASP A 57 -5.07 -0.30 -3.41
CA ASP A 57 -6.22 0.21 -2.66
C ASP A 57 -7.41 -0.78 -2.73
N LYS A 58 -7.66 -1.42 -3.89
CA LYS A 58 -8.65 -2.51 -3.98
C LYS A 58 -8.28 -3.69 -3.08
N ALA A 59 -7.03 -4.13 -3.12
CA ALA A 59 -6.57 -5.24 -2.29
C ALA A 59 -6.73 -4.96 -0.79
N ARG A 60 -6.46 -3.71 -0.35
CA ARG A 60 -6.69 -3.29 1.04
C ARG A 60 -8.17 -3.32 1.42
N SER A 61 -9.05 -2.81 0.55
CA SER A 61 -10.50 -2.85 0.78
C SER A 61 -11.02 -4.29 0.86
N ASP A 62 -10.58 -5.17 -0.04
CA ASP A 62 -11.01 -6.57 -0.07
C ASP A 62 -10.56 -7.32 1.18
N MET A 63 -9.32 -7.07 1.62
CA MET A 63 -8.78 -7.69 2.82
C MET A 63 -9.36 -7.12 4.12
N GLU A 64 -9.73 -5.83 4.16
CA GLU A 64 -10.51 -5.24 5.25
C GLU A 64 -11.87 -5.95 5.38
N ASN A 65 -12.60 -6.08 4.27
CA ASN A 65 -13.88 -6.79 4.25
C ASN A 65 -13.73 -8.24 4.73
N GLN A 66 -12.64 -8.91 4.32
CA GLN A 66 -12.32 -10.25 4.79
C GLN A 66 -12.01 -10.28 6.29
N CYS A 67 -11.27 -9.30 6.82
CA CYS A 67 -10.98 -9.16 8.25
C CYS A 67 -12.28 -9.01 9.07
N PHE A 68 -13.20 -8.13 8.65
CA PHE A 68 -14.51 -7.98 9.29
C PHE A 68 -15.35 -9.25 9.24
N ALA A 69 -15.24 -10.04 8.18
CA ALA A 69 -15.95 -11.32 8.07
C ALA A 69 -15.34 -12.42 8.96
N GLU A 70 -14.02 -12.42 9.14
CA GLU A 70 -13.29 -13.43 9.92
C GLU A 70 -13.26 -13.10 11.43
N HIS A 71 -13.20 -11.82 11.80
CA HIS A 71 -12.99 -11.33 13.16
C HIS A 71 -13.95 -10.18 13.53
N PRO A 72 -15.29 -10.37 13.46
CA PRO A 72 -16.27 -9.28 13.57
C PRO A 72 -16.24 -8.50 14.89
N ASP A 73 -15.77 -9.12 15.98
CA ASP A 73 -15.71 -8.51 17.31
C ASP A 73 -14.47 -7.64 17.54
N THR A 74 -13.42 -7.82 16.72
CA THR A 74 -12.11 -7.15 16.90
C THR A 74 -11.63 -6.37 15.69
N ALA A 75 -12.14 -6.66 14.50
CA ALA A 75 -11.76 -5.98 13.27
C ALA A 75 -12.07 -4.48 13.33
N ALA A 76 -11.15 -3.68 12.85
CA ALA A 76 -11.29 -2.24 12.75
C ALA A 76 -10.76 -1.73 11.40
N THR A 77 -11.32 -0.63 10.91
CA THR A 77 -10.82 0.01 9.67
C THR A 77 -9.35 0.38 9.77
N THR A 78 -8.85 0.67 10.98
CA THR A 78 -7.42 0.96 11.22
C THR A 78 -6.50 -0.22 10.93
N ASP A 79 -7.00 -1.46 10.87
CA ASP A 79 -6.19 -2.64 10.56
C ASP A 79 -5.61 -2.55 9.14
N TYR A 80 -6.40 -2.04 8.19
CA TYR A 80 -5.97 -1.84 6.78
C TYR A 80 -5.75 -0.39 6.41
N TYR A 81 -6.28 0.56 7.18
CA TYR A 81 -6.12 2.01 7.01
C TYR A 81 -5.51 2.66 8.26
N PRO A 82 -4.28 2.26 8.64
CA PRO A 82 -3.63 2.76 9.84
C PRO A 82 -3.23 4.24 9.73
N HIS A 83 -3.02 4.84 10.89
CA HIS A 83 -2.39 6.15 10.99
C HIS A 83 -0.97 6.10 10.40
N SER A 84 -0.46 7.27 9.99
CA SER A 84 0.84 7.41 9.32
C SER A 84 2.00 6.76 10.08
N GLU A 85 1.99 6.92 11.41
CA GLU A 85 2.99 6.43 12.35
C GLU A 85 3.02 4.90 12.48
N ASP A 86 1.92 4.23 12.15
CA ASP A 86 1.78 2.77 12.26
C ASP A 86 2.04 2.05 10.93
N ARG A 87 2.34 2.80 9.85
CA ARG A 87 2.65 2.23 8.54
C ARG A 87 4.05 1.66 8.50
N ALA A 88 4.22 0.58 7.76
CA ALA A 88 5.57 0.06 7.51
C ALA A 88 6.39 1.06 6.69
N ALA A 89 7.60 1.37 7.15
CA ALA A 89 8.52 2.22 6.40
C ALA A 89 9.12 1.48 5.19
N VAL A 90 9.09 2.10 4.02
CA VAL A 90 9.86 1.65 2.86
C VAL A 90 11.23 2.32 2.89
N VAL A 91 12.27 1.54 3.19
CA VAL A 91 13.63 2.06 3.36
C VAL A 91 14.38 2.05 2.03
N VAL A 92 14.77 3.24 1.55
CA VAL A 92 15.68 3.39 0.41
C VAL A 92 17.13 3.40 0.92
N PRO A 93 18.01 2.50 0.45
CA PRO A 93 19.40 2.46 0.92
C PRO A 93 20.16 3.77 0.69
N GLU A 94 20.82 4.26 1.74
CA GLU A 94 21.55 5.54 1.74
C GLU A 94 22.67 5.61 0.70
N ALA A 95 23.29 4.47 0.34
CA ALA A 95 24.37 4.41 -0.64
C ALA A 95 23.97 4.87 -2.06
N ARG A 96 22.67 5.12 -2.32
CA ARG A 96 22.16 5.67 -3.59
C ARG A 96 21.81 7.17 -3.54
N ARG A 97 21.87 7.82 -2.38
CA ARG A 97 21.77 9.29 -2.29
C ARG A 97 23.15 9.87 -2.59
N ALA A 98 23.52 9.96 -3.86
CA ALA A 98 24.67 10.77 -4.25
C ALA A 98 24.43 12.24 -3.84
N PRO A 99 25.46 12.97 -3.40
CA PRO A 99 25.34 14.37 -2.96
C PRO A 99 24.90 15.32 -4.08
#